data_AF-A0A6P7ZGJ9-F1
#
_entry.id   AF-A0A6P7ZGJ9-F1
#
_cell.length_a   1.000
_cell.length_b   1.000
_cell.length_c   1.000
_cell.angle_alpha   90.00
_cell.angle_beta   90.00
_cell.angle_gamma   90.00
#
_symmetry.space_group_name_H-M   'P 1'
#
loop_
_entity.id
_entity.type
_entity.pdbx_description
1 polymer ?
#
loop_
_entity_poly.entity_id
_entity_poly.type
_entity_poly.pdbx_seq_one_letter_code
_entity_poly.pdbx_strand_id
1 'polypeptide(L)'
;MDLDNILKNYQPPEVLQLYRSGGFCGYDREGYPIWYYVIGTLDAKGLLFSASKQDLIKTKVCECEMLLEMSKTLTEKLGRKMEEVVTICDCEGLALKHLWKPVVEAFIEILIMYEDNYPESLKRLFIIKAPKLFPVAYNLFKPFLSEDTRKKIMVPGDNWKEVLLKYISPDQLPAYYGGTLTDPDGDPKCKSKINYGGDIPKSYYVCDQVKQQYEHTVMINRGSSHQVEYEILFPGCVLRWQFMSEPSDIGFGVFLKTKVGQRQKAGEMTEVITSDRYNAHLVPEDGTVTCSEPGIYVLRFDNTYSFLKSKKVNFSVEVLLPDKASEERIQQLND
;
A
#
# COMPACT_ATOMS: atom_id res chain seq x y z
N MET A 1 -9.87 5.39 23.46
CA MET A 1 -9.18 4.10 23.58
C MET A 1 -8.39 4.15 24.86
N ASP A 2 -8.50 3.14 25.73
CA ASP A 2 -7.73 3.08 26.98
C ASP A 2 -6.30 2.66 26.66
N LEU A 3 -5.43 3.65 26.42
CA LEU A 3 -4.03 3.43 26.05
C LEU A 3 -3.23 2.81 27.20
N ASP A 4 -3.49 3.25 28.43
CA ASP A 4 -2.77 2.82 29.64
C ASP A 4 -2.85 1.30 29.87
N ASN A 5 -3.92 0.66 29.38
CA ASN A 5 -4.12 -0.77 29.50
C ASN A 5 -4.21 -1.50 28.16
N ILE A 6 -3.86 -0.87 27.03
CA ILE A 6 -4.02 -1.52 25.71
C ILE A 6 -3.22 -2.82 25.61
N LEU A 7 -2.00 -2.84 26.17
CA LEU A 7 -1.13 -4.03 26.18
C LEU A 7 -1.70 -5.19 27.01
N LYS A 8 -2.61 -4.91 27.95
CA LYS A 8 -3.24 -5.93 28.82
C LYS A 8 -4.60 -6.36 28.29
N ASN A 9 -5.37 -5.40 27.79
CA ASN A 9 -6.80 -5.56 27.53
C ASN A 9 -7.14 -5.76 26.05
N TYR A 10 -6.22 -5.45 25.14
CA TYR A 10 -6.43 -5.64 23.72
C TYR A 10 -5.66 -6.84 23.19
N GLN A 11 -6.40 -7.76 22.58
CA GLN A 11 -5.85 -8.84 21.78
C GLN A 11 -6.27 -8.59 20.33
N PRO A 12 -5.33 -8.43 19.38
CA PRO A 12 -5.66 -8.30 17.97
C PRO A 12 -6.51 -9.49 17.51
N PRO A 13 -7.45 -9.33 16.58
CA PRO A 13 -8.13 -10.44 15.93
C PRO A 13 -7.13 -11.46 15.38
N GLU A 14 -7.48 -12.75 15.42
CA GLU A 14 -6.60 -13.85 14.99
C GLU A 14 -6.02 -13.62 13.58
N VAL A 15 -6.85 -13.14 12.64
CA VAL A 15 -6.40 -12.82 11.28
C VAL A 15 -5.27 -11.78 11.25
N LEU A 16 -5.28 -10.79 12.15
CA LEU A 16 -4.20 -9.80 12.26
C LEU A 16 -2.96 -10.39 12.93
N GLN A 17 -3.10 -11.35 13.84
CA GLN A 17 -1.95 -12.02 14.43
C GLN A 17 -1.23 -12.92 13.41
N LEU A 18 -2.00 -13.62 12.57
CA LEU A 18 -1.50 -14.61 11.63
C LEU A 18 -1.02 -14.02 10.30
N TYR A 19 -1.65 -12.97 9.78
CA TYR A 19 -1.42 -12.49 8.41
C TYR A 19 -0.92 -11.04 8.31
N ARG A 20 -0.81 -10.32 9.42
CA ARG A 20 -0.17 -9.00 9.39
C ARG A 20 1.34 -9.17 9.23
N SER A 21 1.88 -8.63 8.16
CA SER A 21 3.32 -8.64 7.90
C SER A 21 4.10 -7.76 8.89
N GLY A 22 5.32 -8.17 9.21
CA GLY A 22 6.28 -7.42 10.00
C GLY A 22 6.48 -7.97 11.42
N GLY A 23 7.29 -7.26 12.19
CA GLY A 23 7.59 -7.62 13.57
C GLY A 23 8.91 -7.05 14.07
N PHE A 24 9.11 -7.15 15.39
CA PHE A 24 10.35 -6.76 16.05
C PHE A 24 11.42 -7.85 15.91
N CYS A 25 12.63 -7.51 15.47
CA CYS A 25 13.73 -8.47 15.41
C CYS A 25 15.11 -7.80 15.49
N GLY A 26 15.79 -7.99 16.63
CA GLY A 26 17.16 -7.51 16.82
C GLY A 26 17.26 -6.02 17.15
N TYR A 27 18.50 -5.57 17.30
CA TYR A 27 18.85 -4.20 17.67
C TYR A 27 19.93 -3.64 16.74
N ASP A 28 19.92 -2.33 16.52
CA ASP A 28 21.00 -1.67 15.79
C ASP A 28 22.32 -1.66 16.60
N ARG A 29 23.40 -1.16 16.01
CA ARG A 29 24.72 -1.08 16.68
C ARG A 29 24.72 -0.20 17.92
N GLU A 30 23.73 0.67 18.06
CA GLU A 30 23.53 1.52 19.22
C GLU A 30 22.44 0.95 20.15
N GLY A 31 22.01 -0.30 19.97
CA GLY A 31 21.04 -0.96 20.85
C GLY A 31 19.59 -0.52 20.68
N TYR A 32 19.24 0.28 19.66
CA TYR A 32 17.84 0.64 19.40
C TYR A 32 17.11 -0.51 18.72
N PRO A 33 15.84 -0.77 19.07
CA PRO A 33 15.07 -1.86 18.51
C PRO A 33 14.87 -1.71 17.00
N ILE A 34 14.79 -2.84 16.29
CA ILE A 34 14.51 -2.87 14.85
C ILE A 34 13.13 -3.47 14.58
N TRP A 35 12.29 -2.70 13.88
CA TRP A 35 10.99 -3.15 13.41
C TRP A 35 10.98 -3.39 11.90
N TYR A 36 10.42 -4.50 11.46
CA TYR A 36 10.31 -4.88 10.05
C TYR A 36 8.87 -4.68 9.55
N TYR A 37 8.74 -4.22 8.32
CA TYR A 37 7.52 -4.32 7.52
C TYR A 37 7.82 -5.05 6.21
N VAL A 38 6.97 -5.99 5.81
CA VAL A 38 7.13 -6.76 4.56
C VAL A 38 5.93 -6.49 3.67
N ILE A 39 6.12 -5.71 2.61
CA ILE A 39 4.99 -5.15 1.86
C ILE A 39 4.43 -6.12 0.83
N GLY A 40 5.26 -6.75 -0.01
CA GLY A 40 4.77 -7.44 -1.21
C GLY A 40 3.83 -8.64 -0.95
N THR A 41 4.04 -9.32 0.17
CA THR A 41 3.24 -10.48 0.59
C THR A 41 2.05 -10.11 1.47
N LEU A 42 1.83 -8.83 1.76
CA LEU A 42 0.69 -8.37 2.54
C LEU A 42 -0.59 -8.43 1.70
N ASP A 43 -1.55 -9.25 2.12
CA ASP A 43 -2.92 -9.22 1.58
C ASP A 43 -3.73 -8.10 2.24
N ALA A 44 -3.44 -6.86 1.86
CA ALA A 44 -4.08 -5.69 2.46
C ALA A 44 -5.60 -5.61 2.19
N LYS A 45 -6.06 -6.14 1.03
CA LYS A 45 -7.49 -6.21 0.70
C LYS A 45 -8.18 -7.26 1.57
N GLY A 46 -7.59 -8.45 1.71
CA GLY A 46 -8.09 -9.48 2.61
C GLY A 46 -8.13 -9.03 4.07
N LEU A 47 -7.16 -8.25 4.53
CA LEU A 47 -7.16 -7.68 5.89
C LEU A 47 -8.36 -6.75 6.10
N LEU A 48 -8.64 -5.85 5.15
CA LEU A 48 -9.81 -4.95 5.24
C LEU A 48 -11.16 -5.67 5.11
N PHE A 49 -11.19 -6.85 4.48
CA PHE A 49 -12.37 -7.69 4.43
C PHE A 49 -12.54 -8.57 5.67
N SER A 50 -11.49 -8.77 6.47
CA SER A 50 -11.49 -9.69 7.62
C SER A 50 -11.45 -8.98 8.97
N ALA A 51 -11.00 -7.73 9.02
CA ALA A 51 -10.88 -6.94 10.23
C ALA A 51 -11.36 -5.51 9.99
N SER A 52 -11.86 -4.87 11.05
CA SER A 52 -12.28 -3.47 10.93
C SER A 52 -11.05 -2.56 10.83
N LYS A 53 -11.22 -1.39 10.20
CA LYS A 53 -10.19 -0.34 10.21
C LYS A 53 -9.78 0.06 11.64
N GLN A 54 -10.72 0.04 12.59
CA GLN A 54 -10.43 0.31 13.99
C GLN A 54 -9.51 -0.77 14.60
N ASP A 55 -9.66 -2.04 14.23
CA ASP A 55 -8.78 -3.11 14.71
C ASP A 55 -7.37 -2.96 14.14
N LEU A 56 -7.23 -2.55 12.88
CA LEU A 56 -5.92 -2.23 12.29
C LEU A 56 -5.23 -1.10 13.04
N ILE A 57 -5.94 0.00 13.32
CA ILE A 57 -5.41 1.14 14.08
C ILE A 57 -5.06 0.73 15.51
N LYS A 58 -5.96 0.03 16.23
CA LYS A 58 -5.71 -0.46 17.59
C LYS A 58 -4.51 -1.40 17.67
N THR A 59 -4.37 -2.28 16.68
CA THR A 59 -3.22 -3.18 16.57
C THR A 59 -1.94 -2.37 16.40
N LYS A 60 -1.94 -1.36 15.52
CA LYS A 60 -0.78 -0.48 15.37
C LYS A 60 -0.43 0.27 16.66
N VAL A 61 -1.42 0.83 17.35
CA VAL A 61 -1.23 1.50 18.66
C VAL A 61 -0.63 0.52 19.68
N CYS A 62 -1.14 -0.71 19.75
CA CYS A 62 -0.60 -1.74 20.62
C CYS A 62 0.88 -2.03 20.34
N GLU A 63 1.29 -2.08 19.06
CA GLU A 63 2.70 -2.23 18.69
C GLU A 63 3.55 -1.03 19.14
N CYS A 64 3.05 0.20 18.97
CA CYS A 64 3.75 1.40 19.41
C CYS A 64 3.93 1.41 20.93
N GLU A 65 2.88 1.10 21.71
CA GLU A 65 2.98 0.99 23.17
C GLU A 65 3.95 -0.11 23.61
N MET A 66 3.97 -1.25 22.89
CA MET A 66 4.92 -2.33 23.16
C MET A 66 6.37 -1.88 22.93
N LEU A 67 6.61 -1.12 21.85
CA LEU A 67 7.92 -0.52 21.58
C LEU A 67 8.30 0.50 22.67
N LEU A 68 7.37 1.33 23.14
CA LEU A 68 7.61 2.28 24.23
C LEU A 68 7.97 1.57 25.54
N GLU A 69 7.28 0.49 25.90
CA GLU A 69 7.59 -0.27 27.11
C GLU A 69 8.96 -0.96 27.04
N MET A 70 9.31 -1.51 25.88
CA MET A 70 10.65 -2.02 25.62
C MET A 70 11.71 -0.91 25.72
N SER A 71 11.44 0.27 25.17
CA SER A 71 12.29 1.46 25.24
C SER A 71 12.57 1.90 26.68
N LYS A 72 11.56 1.88 27.57
CA LYS A 72 11.75 2.14 29.02
C LYS A 72 12.71 1.13 29.65
N THR A 73 12.48 -0.16 29.39
CA THR A 73 13.31 -1.25 29.91
C THR A 73 14.77 -1.13 29.43
N LEU A 74 14.98 -0.79 28.16
CA LEU A 74 16.31 -0.57 27.59
C LEU A 74 16.98 0.67 28.19
N THR A 75 16.22 1.74 28.43
CA THR A 75 16.72 2.97 29.04
C THR A 75 17.28 2.70 30.44
N GLU A 76 16.54 1.97 31.27
CA GLU A 76 16.98 1.57 32.61
C GLU A 76 18.22 0.69 32.56
N LYS A 77 18.24 -0.31 31.67
CA LYS A 77 19.34 -1.27 31.55
C LYS A 77 20.63 -0.65 31.04
N LEU A 78 20.55 0.29 30.10
CA LEU A 78 21.70 0.90 29.45
C LEU A 78 22.14 2.22 30.09
N GLY A 79 21.35 2.77 31.03
CA GLY A 79 21.66 4.02 31.73
C GLY A 79 21.64 5.26 30.84
N ARG A 80 20.97 5.19 29.67
CA ARG A 80 20.81 6.30 28.73
C ARG A 80 19.46 6.22 28.04
N LYS A 81 18.97 7.36 27.58
CA LYS A 81 17.66 7.51 26.93
C LYS A 81 17.58 6.68 25.63
N MET A 82 16.67 5.71 25.59
CA MET A 82 16.40 4.83 24.44
C MET A 82 14.92 4.94 24.07
N GLU A 83 14.54 5.91 23.23
CA GLU A 83 13.13 6.17 22.88
C GLU A 83 12.82 6.04 21.38
N GLU A 84 13.81 5.71 20.57
CA GLU A 84 13.66 5.65 19.12
C GLU A 84 13.66 4.21 18.59
N VAL A 85 13.14 4.00 17.38
CA VAL A 85 13.13 2.71 16.67
C VAL A 85 13.75 2.84 15.29
N VAL A 86 14.53 1.83 14.89
CA VAL A 86 14.96 1.66 13.51
C VAL A 86 13.92 0.84 12.77
N THR A 87 13.45 1.31 11.62
CA THR A 87 12.49 0.57 10.80
C THR A 87 13.13 0.11 9.50
N ILE A 88 12.89 -1.14 9.12
CA ILE A 88 13.23 -1.70 7.81
C ILE A 88 11.92 -2.05 7.09
N CYS A 89 11.64 -1.36 5.99
CA CYS A 89 10.52 -1.64 5.12
C CYS A 89 11.03 -2.38 3.88
N ASP A 90 10.71 -3.66 3.80
CA ASP A 90 10.94 -4.49 2.62
C ASP A 90 9.83 -4.25 1.60
N CYS A 91 10.16 -3.51 0.54
CA CYS A 91 9.24 -3.19 -0.55
C CYS A 91 9.32 -4.16 -1.72
N GLU A 92 10.05 -5.27 -1.60
CA GLU A 92 10.03 -6.31 -2.62
C GLU A 92 8.60 -6.82 -2.81
N GLY A 93 8.15 -6.87 -4.07
CA GLY A 93 6.78 -7.26 -4.41
C GLY A 93 5.72 -6.16 -4.21
N LEU A 94 6.08 -4.93 -3.86
CA LEU A 94 5.17 -3.78 -3.93
C LEU A 94 4.61 -3.66 -5.36
N ALA A 95 3.32 -3.95 -5.48
CA ALA A 95 2.57 -3.97 -6.74
C ALA A 95 1.29 -3.13 -6.65
N LEU A 96 0.60 -2.99 -7.79
CA LEU A 96 -0.63 -2.18 -7.92
C LEU A 96 -1.75 -2.58 -6.95
N LYS A 97 -1.81 -3.84 -6.51
CA LYS A 97 -2.78 -4.31 -5.49
C LYS A 97 -2.72 -3.50 -4.18
N HIS A 98 -1.56 -2.96 -3.82
CA HIS A 98 -1.37 -2.15 -2.61
C HIS A 98 -1.86 -0.71 -2.78
N LEU A 99 -2.15 -0.28 -4.01
CA LEU A 99 -2.67 1.05 -4.33
C LEU A 99 -4.20 1.06 -4.37
N TRP A 100 -4.88 -0.01 -3.96
CA TRP A 100 -6.35 0.01 -3.82
C TRP A 100 -6.78 1.10 -2.82
N LYS A 101 -7.75 1.93 -3.19
CA LYS A 101 -8.06 3.18 -2.48
C LYS A 101 -8.38 2.96 -0.98
N PRO A 102 -9.26 2.01 -0.59
CA PRO A 102 -9.51 1.71 0.81
C PRO A 102 -8.27 1.29 1.61
N VAL A 103 -7.33 0.57 0.98
CA VAL A 103 -6.05 0.21 1.61
C VAL A 103 -5.22 1.47 1.85
N VAL A 104 -5.05 2.30 0.82
CA VAL A 104 -4.28 3.54 0.94
C VAL A 104 -4.87 4.45 2.02
N GLU A 105 -6.19 4.62 2.06
CA GLU A 105 -6.89 5.42 3.08
C GLU A 105 -6.68 4.86 4.49
N ALA A 106 -6.82 3.54 4.68
CA ALA A 106 -6.57 2.91 5.98
C ALA A 106 -5.12 3.09 6.45
N PHE A 107 -4.14 2.96 5.54
CA PHE A 107 -2.73 3.21 5.86
C PHE A 107 -2.44 4.68 6.15
N ILE A 108 -3.06 5.62 5.44
CA ILE A 108 -2.95 7.06 5.73
C ILE A 108 -3.45 7.36 7.14
N GLU A 109 -4.60 6.81 7.55
CA GLU A 109 -5.12 7.02 8.90
C GLU A 109 -4.18 6.45 9.98
N ILE A 110 -3.60 5.28 9.73
CA ILE A 110 -2.58 4.70 10.61
C ILE A 110 -1.34 5.60 10.69
N LEU A 111 -0.92 6.16 9.55
CA LEU A 111 0.25 7.03 9.49
C LEU A 111 0.03 8.36 10.21
N ILE A 112 -1.13 8.99 10.02
CA ILE A 112 -1.53 10.21 10.74
C ILE A 112 -1.56 9.92 12.24
N MET A 113 -2.19 8.82 12.66
CA MET A 113 -2.19 8.41 14.05
C MET A 113 -0.76 8.26 14.60
N TYR A 114 0.14 7.64 13.83
CA TYR A 114 1.54 7.47 14.25
C TYR A 114 2.27 8.81 14.40
N GLU A 115 2.20 9.69 13.40
CA GLU A 115 2.89 11.00 13.39
C GLU A 115 2.34 11.93 14.49
N ASP A 116 1.03 11.92 14.75
CA ASP A 116 0.40 12.79 15.74
C ASP A 116 0.65 12.34 17.18
N ASN A 117 0.79 11.03 17.43
CA ASN A 117 0.81 10.47 18.80
C ASN A 117 2.18 9.92 19.22
N TYR A 118 3.08 9.61 18.28
CA TYR A 118 4.41 9.07 18.55
C TYR A 118 5.52 9.91 17.89
N PRO A 119 5.53 11.24 18.11
CA PRO A 119 6.51 12.13 17.51
C PRO A 119 7.93 11.75 17.94
N GLU A 120 8.90 11.97 17.06
CA GLU A 120 10.33 11.71 17.30
C GLU A 120 10.68 10.25 17.67
N SER A 121 9.74 9.30 17.59
CA SER A 121 9.99 7.89 17.90
C SER A 121 10.74 7.15 16.80
N LEU A 122 10.79 7.68 15.58
CA LEU A 122 11.57 7.09 14.48
C LEU A 122 13.02 7.54 14.56
N LYS A 123 13.97 6.61 14.64
CA LYS A 123 15.41 6.90 14.47
C LYS A 123 15.79 7.00 13.01
N ARG A 124 15.34 5.99 12.24
CA ARG A 124 15.67 5.81 10.81
C ARG A 124 14.70 4.85 10.15
N LEU A 125 14.34 5.12 8.90
CA LEU A 125 13.54 4.22 8.07
C LEU A 125 14.35 3.81 6.83
N PHE A 126 14.68 2.52 6.70
CA PHE A 126 15.27 1.95 5.51
C PHE A 126 14.18 1.39 4.59
N ILE A 127 14.09 1.88 3.36
CA ILE A 127 13.25 1.31 2.31
C ILE A 127 14.15 0.46 1.41
N ILE A 128 14.10 -0.86 1.56
CA ILE A 128 14.95 -1.77 0.78
C ILE A 128 14.15 -2.38 -0.37
N LYS A 129 14.86 -2.73 -1.46
CA LYS A 129 14.29 -3.40 -2.64
C LYS A 129 13.08 -2.65 -3.21
N ALA A 130 13.15 -1.32 -3.24
CA ALA A 130 12.09 -0.46 -3.75
C ALA A 130 11.91 -0.65 -5.27
N PRO A 131 10.73 -1.08 -5.76
CA PRO A 131 10.50 -1.25 -7.20
C PRO A 131 10.20 0.10 -7.87
N LYS A 132 10.11 0.10 -9.22
CA LYS A 132 9.74 1.27 -10.02
C LYS A 132 8.38 1.89 -9.65
N LEU A 133 7.51 1.15 -8.97
CA LEU A 133 6.22 1.64 -8.46
C LEU A 133 6.36 2.48 -7.17
N PHE A 134 7.47 2.36 -6.45
CA PHE A 134 7.67 3.03 -5.16
C PHE A 134 7.46 4.56 -5.21
N PRO A 135 7.94 5.32 -6.23
CA PRO A 135 7.71 6.77 -6.28
C PRO A 135 6.23 7.15 -6.26
N VAL A 136 5.36 6.34 -6.90
CA VAL A 136 3.91 6.55 -6.89
C VAL A 136 3.34 6.29 -5.50
N ALA A 137 3.71 5.16 -4.89
CA ALA A 137 3.27 4.82 -3.54
C ALA A 137 3.74 5.86 -2.52
N TYR A 138 5.01 6.26 -2.57
CA TYR A 138 5.59 7.26 -1.69
C TYR A 138 4.88 8.61 -1.83
N ASN A 139 4.54 9.04 -3.05
CA ASN A 139 3.83 10.31 -3.26
C ASN A 139 2.44 10.34 -2.61
N LEU A 140 1.76 9.19 -2.46
CA LEU A 140 0.48 9.11 -1.75
C LEU A 140 0.62 9.37 -0.25
N PHE A 141 1.69 8.85 0.36
CA PHE A 141 1.90 8.95 1.81
C PHE A 141 2.69 10.19 2.20
N LYS A 142 3.54 10.71 1.31
CA LYS A 142 4.43 11.85 1.55
C LYS A 142 3.73 13.05 2.22
N PRO A 143 2.53 13.51 1.78
CA PRO A 143 1.85 14.64 2.42
C PRO A 143 1.58 14.46 3.92
N PHE A 144 1.47 13.22 4.39
CA PHE A 144 1.17 12.88 5.78
C PHE A 144 2.41 12.58 6.62
N LEU A 145 3.60 12.61 6.02
CA LEU A 145 4.87 12.47 6.73
C LEU A 145 5.39 13.83 7.19
N SER A 146 5.83 13.92 8.44
CA SER A 146 6.52 15.11 8.95
C SER A 146 7.87 15.34 8.26
N GLU A 147 8.39 16.57 8.31
CA GLU A 147 9.72 16.84 7.74
C GLU A 147 10.84 16.04 8.42
N ASP A 148 10.70 15.81 9.73
CA ASP A 148 11.64 14.99 10.51
C ASP A 148 11.63 13.54 10.00
N THR A 149 10.45 12.92 9.90
CA THR A 149 10.31 11.57 9.34
C THR A 149 10.92 11.49 7.95
N ARG A 150 10.60 12.43 7.05
CA ARG A 150 11.14 12.44 5.67
C ARG A 150 12.66 12.51 5.62
N LYS A 151 13.32 13.27 6.52
CA LYS A 151 14.79 13.34 6.61
C LYS A 151 15.42 12.04 7.07
N LYS A 152 14.68 11.20 7.80
CA LYS A 152 15.11 9.91 8.35
C LYS A 152 14.91 8.74 7.37
N ILE A 153 14.29 8.97 6.21
CA ILE A 153 14.09 7.95 5.16
C ILE A 153 15.36 7.76 4.35
N MET A 154 15.85 6.52 4.29
CA MET A 154 16.95 6.10 3.45
C MET A 154 16.47 5.03 2.48
N VAL A 155 16.68 5.26 1.19
CA VAL A 155 16.32 4.32 0.11
C VAL A 155 17.63 3.83 -0.54
N PRO A 156 18.27 2.78 0.01
CA PRO A 156 19.42 2.17 -0.65
C PRO A 156 19.03 1.45 -1.96
N GLY A 157 19.98 1.37 -2.89
CA GLY A 157 19.86 0.56 -4.11
C GLY A 157 20.30 -0.88 -3.90
N ASP A 158 20.96 -1.47 -4.88
CA ASP A 158 21.37 -2.88 -4.86
C ASP A 158 22.29 -3.25 -3.71
N ASN A 159 23.07 -2.29 -3.21
CA ASN A 159 23.97 -2.45 -2.05
C ASN A 159 23.25 -2.34 -0.69
N TRP A 160 21.92 -2.54 -0.65
CA TRP A 160 21.13 -2.39 0.56
C TRP A 160 21.60 -3.28 1.72
N LYS A 161 22.12 -4.49 1.42
CA LYS A 161 22.70 -5.37 2.45
C LYS A 161 23.93 -4.75 3.10
N GLU A 162 24.90 -4.25 2.31
CA GLU A 162 26.08 -3.59 2.89
C GLU A 162 25.69 -2.32 3.65
N VAL A 163 24.68 -1.58 3.16
CA VAL A 163 24.16 -0.40 3.87
C VAL A 163 23.58 -0.78 5.23
N LEU A 164 22.71 -1.79 5.31
CA LEU A 164 22.14 -2.24 6.59
C LEU A 164 23.24 -2.67 7.57
N LEU A 165 24.26 -3.39 7.10
CA LEU A 165 25.39 -3.84 7.92
C LEU A 165 26.26 -2.70 8.48
N LYS A 166 26.21 -1.50 7.90
CA LYS A 166 26.86 -0.31 8.51
C LYS A 166 26.17 0.12 9.80
N TYR A 167 24.88 -0.13 9.94
CA TYR A 167 24.06 0.31 11.06
C TYR A 167 23.71 -0.82 12.04
N ILE A 168 23.71 -2.06 11.57
CA ILE A 168 23.25 -3.24 12.32
C ILE A 168 24.37 -4.28 12.34
N SER A 169 24.65 -4.85 13.50
CA SER A 169 25.63 -5.94 13.61
C SER A 169 25.09 -7.20 12.92
N PRO A 170 25.94 -8.02 12.25
CA PRO A 170 25.47 -9.19 11.52
C PRO A 170 24.64 -10.16 12.38
N ASP A 171 25.01 -10.36 13.64
CA ASP A 171 24.31 -11.24 14.60
C ASP A 171 22.95 -10.71 15.05
N GLN A 172 22.64 -9.44 14.77
CA GLN A 172 21.34 -8.82 15.07
C GLN A 172 20.44 -8.68 13.83
N LEU A 173 20.98 -8.93 12.63
CA LEU A 173 20.26 -8.82 11.36
C LEU A 173 19.94 -10.22 10.83
N PRO A 174 18.67 -10.54 10.46
CA PRO A 174 18.35 -11.83 9.86
C PRO A 174 19.25 -12.13 8.65
N ALA A 175 19.65 -13.39 8.51
CA ALA A 175 20.48 -13.83 7.40
C ALA A 175 19.83 -13.54 6.03
N TYR A 176 18.49 -13.60 5.96
CA TYR A 176 17.72 -13.17 4.79
C TYR A 176 17.99 -11.71 4.36
N TYR A 177 18.20 -10.82 5.34
CA TYR A 177 18.52 -9.40 5.11
C TYR A 177 20.03 -9.10 5.07
N GLY A 178 20.89 -10.13 5.01
CA GLY A 178 22.34 -9.99 4.84
C GLY A 178 23.16 -10.11 6.13
N GLY A 179 22.55 -10.41 7.28
CA GLY A 179 23.27 -10.70 8.51
C GLY A 179 23.55 -12.20 8.70
N THR A 180 23.55 -12.63 9.96
CA THR A 180 23.80 -14.02 10.38
C THR A 180 22.77 -14.52 11.39
N LEU A 181 21.79 -13.71 11.78
CA LEU A 181 20.73 -14.14 12.71
C LEU A 181 19.79 -15.12 12.01
N THR A 182 19.47 -16.22 12.67
CA THR A 182 18.48 -17.21 12.23
C THR A 182 17.55 -17.56 13.40
N ASP A 183 16.43 -18.20 13.09
CA ASP A 183 15.66 -18.90 14.11
C ASP A 183 16.44 -20.10 14.69
N PRO A 184 15.99 -20.66 15.84
CA PRO A 184 16.63 -21.83 16.45
C PRO A 184 16.70 -23.07 15.54
N ASP A 185 15.78 -23.18 14.58
CA ASP A 185 15.75 -24.24 13.56
C ASP A 185 16.61 -23.94 12.32
N GLY A 186 17.27 -22.78 12.30
CA GLY A 186 18.11 -22.32 11.20
C GLY A 186 17.37 -21.55 10.11
N ASP A 187 16.07 -21.22 10.24
CA ASP A 187 15.36 -20.42 9.24
C ASP A 187 16.00 -19.01 9.13
N PRO A 188 16.56 -18.63 7.97
CA PRO A 188 17.23 -17.33 7.79
C PRO A 188 16.28 -16.14 7.81
N LYS A 189 14.97 -16.37 7.73
CA LYS A 189 13.93 -15.33 7.73
C LYS A 189 13.52 -14.90 9.13
N CYS A 190 13.92 -15.63 10.17
CA CYS A 190 13.50 -15.37 11.55
C CYS A 190 11.96 -15.27 11.70
N LYS A 191 11.23 -16.25 11.15
CA LYS A 191 9.76 -16.29 11.14
C LYS A 191 9.15 -16.37 12.54
N SER A 192 9.92 -16.82 13.54
CA SER A 192 9.48 -16.76 14.95
C SER A 192 9.28 -15.33 15.46
N LYS A 193 9.86 -14.33 14.78
CA LYS A 193 9.85 -12.91 15.15
C LYS A 193 9.22 -12.01 14.09
N ILE A 194 9.36 -12.36 12.81
CA ILE A 194 8.89 -11.57 11.67
C ILE A 194 7.81 -12.34 10.94
N ASN A 195 6.60 -11.79 10.91
CA ASN A 195 5.52 -12.33 10.10
C ASN A 195 5.70 -11.87 8.64
N TYR A 196 5.56 -12.79 7.67
CA TYR A 196 5.74 -12.48 6.24
C TYR A 196 4.40 -12.36 5.49
N GLY A 197 3.29 -12.18 6.20
CA GLY A 197 1.96 -12.09 5.62
C GLY A 197 1.55 -13.36 4.90
N GLY A 198 0.88 -13.19 3.76
CA GLY A 198 0.28 -14.26 2.97
C GLY A 198 -1.17 -13.96 2.63
N ASP A 199 -1.71 -14.71 1.67
CA ASP A 199 -3.11 -14.59 1.27
C ASP A 199 -4.04 -15.03 2.40
N ILE A 200 -5.03 -14.20 2.72
CA ILE A 200 -5.95 -14.50 3.81
C ILE A 200 -7.04 -15.45 3.32
N PRO A 201 -7.28 -16.59 4.01
CA PRO A 201 -8.36 -17.48 3.67
C PRO A 201 -9.71 -16.75 3.69
N LYS A 202 -10.53 -16.95 2.65
CA LYS A 202 -11.86 -16.34 2.54
C LYS A 202 -12.80 -16.65 3.72
N SER A 203 -12.52 -17.70 4.49
CA SER A 203 -13.24 -18.02 5.72
C SER A 203 -13.11 -16.95 6.82
N TYR A 204 -12.08 -16.10 6.76
CA TYR A 204 -11.92 -14.96 7.67
C TYR A 204 -12.70 -13.72 7.22
N TYR A 205 -13.21 -13.68 5.99
CA TYR A 205 -13.85 -12.48 5.46
C TYR A 205 -15.21 -12.27 6.12
N VAL A 206 -15.39 -11.10 6.71
CA VAL A 206 -16.64 -10.65 7.33
C VAL A 206 -17.45 -9.72 6.41
N CYS A 207 -16.82 -9.22 5.34
CA CYS A 207 -17.49 -8.54 4.24
C CYS A 207 -16.85 -8.87 2.89
N ASP A 208 -17.60 -8.67 1.82
CA ASP A 208 -17.18 -8.81 0.43
C ASP A 208 -16.83 -7.46 -0.23
N GLN A 209 -17.16 -6.36 0.44
CA GLN A 209 -16.90 -5.00 -0.01
C GLN A 209 -16.68 -4.04 1.16
N VAL A 210 -15.94 -2.96 0.89
CA VAL A 210 -15.82 -1.81 1.78
C VAL A 210 -16.68 -0.69 1.20
N LYS A 211 -17.40 0.04 2.07
CA LYS A 211 -18.24 1.17 1.63
C LYS A 211 -17.37 2.24 0.96
N GLN A 212 -17.63 2.51 -0.31
CA GLN A 212 -16.91 3.50 -1.11
C GLN A 212 -17.78 4.73 -1.39
N GLN A 213 -17.13 5.88 -1.51
CA GLN A 213 -17.75 7.09 -2.06
C GLN A 213 -17.32 7.26 -3.52
N TYR A 214 -18.24 7.76 -4.34
CA TYR A 214 -18.00 8.01 -5.76
C TYR A 214 -18.10 9.50 -6.07
N GLU A 215 -17.11 10.02 -6.78
CA GLU A 215 -17.04 11.41 -7.24
C GLU A 215 -18.06 11.74 -8.33
N HIS A 216 -18.39 10.76 -9.18
CA HIS A 216 -19.24 10.97 -10.33
C HIS A 216 -20.41 10.00 -10.38
N THR A 217 -21.51 10.46 -10.97
CA THR A 217 -22.70 9.67 -11.27
C THR A 217 -23.20 10.05 -12.65
N VAL A 218 -23.37 9.07 -13.54
CA VAL A 218 -23.83 9.30 -14.91
C VAL A 218 -24.94 8.34 -15.28
N MET A 219 -25.88 8.80 -16.10
CA MET A 219 -26.90 7.96 -16.72
C MET A 219 -26.48 7.63 -18.15
N ILE A 220 -26.22 6.35 -18.42
CA ILE A 220 -25.85 5.84 -19.74
C ILE A 220 -27.07 5.22 -20.39
N ASN A 221 -27.60 5.90 -21.41
CA ASN A 221 -28.75 5.41 -22.15
C ASN A 221 -28.47 4.07 -22.84
N ARG A 222 -29.53 3.29 -23.09
CA ARG A 222 -29.45 2.08 -23.91
C ARG A 222 -28.79 2.37 -25.26
N GLY A 223 -27.96 1.46 -25.76
CA GLY A 223 -27.29 1.65 -27.04
C GLY A 223 -26.18 2.72 -27.04
N SER A 224 -25.80 3.24 -25.87
CA SER A 224 -24.84 4.36 -25.73
C SER A 224 -23.65 3.99 -24.85
N SER A 225 -22.65 4.88 -24.81
CA SER A 225 -21.47 4.76 -23.96
C SER A 225 -21.05 6.11 -23.40
N HIS A 226 -20.50 6.10 -22.19
CA HIS A 226 -19.88 7.25 -21.55
C HIS A 226 -18.36 7.05 -21.50
N GLN A 227 -17.59 8.13 -21.63
CA GLN A 227 -16.14 8.06 -21.56
C GLN A 227 -15.59 9.27 -20.83
N VAL A 228 -14.52 9.06 -20.07
CA VAL A 228 -13.70 10.12 -19.47
C VAL A 228 -12.29 10.00 -20.02
N GLU A 229 -11.63 11.14 -20.19
CA GLU A 229 -10.33 11.24 -20.86
C GLU A 229 -9.32 11.88 -19.91
N TYR A 230 -8.15 11.26 -19.78
CA TYR A 230 -7.04 11.71 -18.95
C TYR A 230 -5.80 11.87 -19.82
N GLU A 231 -5.33 13.10 -19.95
CA GLU A 231 -4.09 13.41 -20.65
C GLU A 231 -2.89 13.13 -19.73
N ILE A 232 -2.12 12.10 -20.06
CA ILE A 232 -0.93 11.69 -19.35
C ILE A 232 0.28 12.25 -20.10
N LEU A 233 0.96 13.20 -19.48
CA LEU A 233 2.14 13.85 -20.07
C LEU A 233 3.44 13.11 -19.76
N PHE A 234 3.47 12.37 -18.65
CA PHE A 234 4.67 11.71 -18.14
C PHE A 234 4.40 10.23 -17.90
N PRO A 235 5.23 9.31 -18.44
CA PRO A 235 5.16 7.89 -18.13
C PRO A 235 5.32 7.62 -16.64
N GLY A 236 4.89 6.44 -16.19
CA GLY A 236 5.07 5.98 -14.80
C GLY A 236 3.95 6.38 -13.85
N CYS A 237 3.01 7.23 -14.27
CA CYS A 237 1.79 7.51 -13.53
C CYS A 237 0.91 6.25 -13.45
N VAL A 238 0.07 6.15 -12.41
CA VAL A 238 -0.92 5.07 -12.28
C VAL A 238 -2.31 5.65 -12.40
N LEU A 239 -3.10 5.15 -13.36
CA LEU A 239 -4.54 5.37 -13.36
C LEU A 239 -5.17 4.38 -12.39
N ARG A 240 -6.01 4.87 -11.50
CA ARG A 240 -6.80 4.09 -10.54
C ARG A 240 -8.27 4.41 -10.72
N TRP A 241 -9.12 3.40 -10.77
CA TRP A 241 -10.57 3.59 -10.87
C TRP A 241 -11.34 2.65 -9.94
N GLN A 242 -12.56 3.07 -9.63
CA GLN A 242 -13.57 2.23 -9.00
C GLN A 242 -14.95 2.63 -9.53
N PHE A 243 -15.87 1.67 -9.70
CA PHE A 243 -17.22 1.94 -10.15
C PHE A 243 -18.25 0.90 -9.70
N MET A 244 -19.51 1.33 -9.66
CA MET A 244 -20.69 0.48 -9.56
C MET A 244 -21.71 0.88 -10.63
N SER A 245 -22.54 -0.07 -11.06
CA SER A 245 -23.62 0.15 -12.01
C SER A 245 -24.97 -0.31 -11.47
N GLU A 246 -26.03 0.43 -11.80
CA GLU A 246 -27.41 0.09 -11.47
C GLU A 246 -28.34 0.35 -12.66
N PRO A 247 -29.18 -0.59 -13.09
CA PRO A 247 -29.18 -2.01 -12.72
C PRO A 247 -28.20 -2.83 -13.58
N SER A 248 -27.85 -4.02 -13.09
CA SER A 248 -27.13 -5.06 -13.84
C SER A 248 -25.69 -4.68 -14.20
N ASP A 249 -25.11 -5.45 -15.11
CA ASP A 249 -23.73 -5.32 -15.52
C ASP A 249 -23.43 -4.02 -16.29
N ILE A 250 -22.17 -3.71 -16.55
CA ILE A 250 -21.75 -2.61 -17.43
C ILE A 250 -20.51 -3.05 -18.19
N GLY A 251 -20.40 -2.68 -19.47
CA GLY A 251 -19.14 -2.88 -20.20
C GLY A 251 -18.13 -1.85 -19.72
N PHE A 252 -16.89 -2.25 -19.48
CA PHE A 252 -15.84 -1.31 -19.11
C PHE A 252 -14.52 -1.69 -19.78
N GLY A 253 -13.72 -0.70 -20.17
CA GLY A 253 -12.38 -0.89 -20.72
C GLY A 253 -11.58 0.41 -20.70
N VAL A 254 -10.26 0.29 -20.84
CA VAL A 254 -9.33 1.43 -20.87
C VAL A 254 -8.58 1.42 -22.19
N PHE A 255 -8.52 2.57 -22.85
CA PHE A 255 -7.96 2.73 -24.18
C PHE A 255 -6.96 3.89 -24.21
N LEU A 256 -6.05 3.89 -25.18
CA LEU A 256 -5.15 4.99 -25.48
C LEU A 256 -5.50 5.55 -26.87
N LYS A 257 -5.77 6.85 -26.96
CA LYS A 257 -6.07 7.50 -28.24
C LYS A 257 -4.88 7.42 -29.19
N THR A 258 -5.19 7.18 -30.47
CA THR A 258 -4.21 7.19 -31.56
C THR A 258 -4.14 8.56 -32.26
N LYS A 259 -5.15 9.42 -32.05
CA LYS A 259 -5.24 10.76 -32.66
C LYS A 259 -5.67 11.81 -31.64
N VAL A 260 -5.02 12.97 -31.68
CA VAL A 260 -5.31 14.09 -30.79
C VAL A 260 -6.57 14.86 -31.24
N GLY A 261 -7.43 15.26 -30.30
CA GLY A 261 -8.48 16.27 -30.52
C GLY A 261 -9.85 15.79 -31.01
N GLN A 262 -10.01 14.54 -31.45
CA GLN A 262 -11.32 14.00 -31.84
C GLN A 262 -11.79 12.88 -30.90
N ARG A 263 -13.11 12.75 -30.73
CA ARG A 263 -13.71 11.59 -30.06
C ARG A 263 -13.54 10.38 -30.99
N GLN A 264 -12.77 9.39 -30.56
CA GLN A 264 -12.53 8.17 -31.32
C GLN A 264 -13.49 7.06 -30.89
N LYS A 265 -13.86 6.19 -31.84
CA LYS A 265 -14.56 4.94 -31.51
C LYS A 265 -13.57 3.98 -30.82
N ALA A 266 -14.08 3.05 -30.01
CA ALA A 266 -13.25 2.08 -29.29
C ALA A 266 -12.29 1.33 -30.23
N GLY A 267 -12.77 0.85 -31.38
CA GLY A 267 -11.94 0.13 -32.36
C GLY A 267 -10.89 0.95 -33.12
N GLU A 268 -10.83 2.27 -32.89
CA GLU A 268 -9.81 3.16 -33.47
C GLU A 268 -8.71 3.52 -32.45
N MET A 269 -8.88 3.12 -31.18
CA MET A 269 -7.96 3.37 -30.09
C MET A 269 -7.16 2.10 -29.78
N THR A 270 -5.97 2.26 -29.22
CA THR A 270 -5.20 1.11 -28.71
C THR A 270 -5.82 0.65 -27.40
N GLU A 271 -6.12 -0.64 -27.29
CA GLU A 271 -6.68 -1.20 -26.07
C GLU A 271 -5.57 -1.37 -25.01
N VAL A 272 -5.79 -0.82 -23.83
CA VAL A 272 -4.85 -0.89 -22.69
C VAL A 272 -5.36 -1.92 -21.67
N ILE A 273 -6.64 -1.86 -21.34
CA ILE A 273 -7.36 -2.87 -20.57
C ILE A 273 -8.52 -3.35 -21.44
N THR A 274 -8.56 -4.66 -21.69
CA THR A 274 -9.58 -5.28 -22.53
C THR A 274 -10.97 -4.96 -22.04
N SER A 275 -11.85 -4.59 -22.96
CA SER A 275 -13.23 -4.30 -22.60
C SER A 275 -13.99 -5.59 -22.26
N ASP A 276 -14.54 -5.66 -21.06
CA ASP A 276 -15.34 -6.81 -20.60
C ASP A 276 -16.65 -6.37 -19.92
N ARG A 277 -17.54 -7.33 -19.67
CA ARG A 277 -18.82 -7.11 -18.97
C ARG A 277 -18.67 -7.43 -17.49
N TYR A 278 -18.85 -6.41 -16.66
CA TYR A 278 -18.68 -6.51 -15.22
C TYR A 278 -20.03 -6.47 -14.51
N ASN A 279 -20.27 -7.40 -13.58
CA ASN A 279 -21.47 -7.44 -12.74
C ASN A 279 -21.41 -6.42 -11.58
N ALA A 280 -21.07 -5.17 -11.90
CA ALA A 280 -20.79 -4.09 -10.96
C ALA A 280 -22.02 -3.56 -10.16
N HIS A 281 -23.14 -4.28 -10.20
CA HIS A 281 -24.35 -4.00 -9.41
C HIS A 281 -24.40 -4.80 -8.11
N LEU A 282 -23.59 -5.85 -7.98
CA LEU A 282 -23.49 -6.69 -6.78
C LEU A 282 -22.33 -6.25 -5.91
N VAL A 283 -21.15 -6.11 -6.53
CA VAL A 283 -19.90 -5.71 -5.88
C VAL A 283 -19.26 -4.61 -6.74
N PRO A 284 -18.73 -3.54 -6.14
CA PRO A 284 -17.93 -2.55 -6.86
C PRO A 284 -16.77 -3.19 -7.61
N GLU A 285 -16.52 -2.70 -8.81
CA GLU A 285 -15.32 -3.04 -9.56
C GLU A 285 -14.26 -1.99 -9.32
N ASP A 286 -13.02 -2.43 -9.15
CA ASP A 286 -11.86 -1.55 -9.01
C ASP A 286 -10.71 -2.04 -9.88
N GLY A 287 -9.85 -1.12 -10.28
CA GLY A 287 -8.72 -1.46 -11.12
C GLY A 287 -7.68 -0.36 -11.16
N THR A 288 -6.51 -0.74 -11.66
CA THR A 288 -5.37 0.15 -11.81
C THR A 288 -4.57 -0.24 -13.05
N VAL A 289 -3.90 0.74 -13.65
CA VAL A 289 -2.92 0.50 -14.71
C VAL A 289 -1.79 1.52 -14.64
N THR A 290 -0.56 1.06 -14.83
CA THR A 290 0.59 1.96 -15.03
C THR A 290 0.57 2.49 -16.45
N CYS A 291 0.58 3.81 -16.60
CA CYS A 291 0.65 4.49 -17.87
C CYS A 291 2.10 4.50 -18.36
N SER A 292 2.46 3.53 -19.21
CA SER A 292 3.84 3.39 -19.73
C SER A 292 4.18 4.39 -20.83
N GLU A 293 3.15 4.93 -21.49
CA GLU A 293 3.30 5.87 -22.61
C GLU A 293 2.52 7.16 -22.33
N PRO A 294 3.04 8.34 -22.72
CA PRO A 294 2.27 9.57 -22.72
C PRO A 294 1.13 9.50 -23.76
N GLY A 295 0.02 10.15 -23.45
CA GLY A 295 -1.12 10.27 -24.35
C GLY A 295 -2.43 10.41 -23.61
N ILE A 296 -3.53 10.31 -24.36
CA ILE A 296 -4.88 10.48 -23.79
C ILE A 296 -5.46 9.10 -23.53
N TYR A 297 -5.50 8.72 -22.25
CA TYR A 297 -6.15 7.49 -21.79
C TYR A 297 -7.65 7.73 -21.65
N VAL A 298 -8.44 6.79 -22.13
CA VAL A 298 -9.90 6.87 -22.17
C VAL A 298 -10.48 5.70 -21.39
N LEU A 299 -11.16 5.99 -20.29
CA LEU A 299 -11.94 5.01 -19.55
C LEU A 299 -13.36 5.05 -20.07
N ARG A 300 -13.84 3.93 -20.63
CA ARG A 300 -15.10 3.86 -21.36
C ARG A 300 -16.06 2.90 -20.68
N PHE A 301 -17.23 3.41 -20.30
CA PHE A 301 -18.38 2.64 -19.83
C PHE A 301 -19.36 2.40 -20.98
N ASP A 302 -19.61 1.14 -21.29
CA ASP A 302 -20.35 0.71 -22.47
C ASP A 302 -21.70 0.07 -22.11
N ASN A 303 -22.78 0.67 -22.60
CA ASN A 303 -24.15 0.16 -22.51
C ASN A 303 -24.75 -0.12 -23.90
N THR A 304 -23.90 -0.28 -24.94
CA THR A 304 -24.35 -0.51 -26.31
C THR A 304 -25.07 -1.83 -26.52
N TYR A 305 -24.81 -2.82 -25.66
CA TYR A 305 -25.44 -4.15 -25.71
C TYR A 305 -26.79 -4.25 -24.96
N SER A 306 -27.18 -3.23 -24.18
CA SER A 306 -28.48 -3.25 -23.49
C SER A 306 -29.59 -2.82 -24.43
N PHE A 307 -30.61 -3.67 -24.58
CA PHE A 307 -31.76 -3.41 -25.43
C PHE A 307 -32.89 -2.64 -24.70
N LEU A 308 -32.94 -2.74 -23.37
CA LEU A 308 -34.12 -2.32 -22.60
C LEU A 308 -33.85 -1.22 -21.57
N LYS A 309 -32.65 -1.19 -20.98
CA LYS A 309 -32.39 -0.40 -19.76
C LYS A 309 -31.24 0.59 -19.94
N SER A 310 -31.48 1.83 -19.57
CA SER A 310 -30.41 2.77 -19.22
C SER A 310 -29.75 2.32 -17.91
N LYS A 311 -28.46 2.64 -17.76
CA LYS A 311 -27.66 2.25 -16.59
C LYS A 311 -27.13 3.50 -15.90
N LYS A 312 -27.39 3.62 -14.61
CA LYS A 312 -26.73 4.57 -13.71
C LYS A 312 -25.36 4.00 -13.36
N VAL A 313 -24.29 4.76 -13.55
CA VAL A 313 -22.94 4.36 -13.17
C VAL A 313 -22.39 5.39 -12.21
N ASN A 314 -21.98 4.93 -11.03
CA ASN A 314 -21.26 5.73 -10.03
C ASN A 314 -19.78 5.35 -10.13
N PHE A 315 -18.88 6.31 -10.28
CA PHE A 315 -17.46 6.00 -10.47
C PHE A 315 -16.53 7.08 -9.93
N SER A 316 -15.25 6.73 -9.77
CA SER A 316 -14.15 7.65 -9.47
C SER A 316 -12.91 7.20 -10.22
N VAL A 317 -12.13 8.17 -10.70
CA VAL A 317 -10.90 7.90 -11.45
C VAL A 317 -9.86 8.91 -11.02
N GLU A 318 -8.69 8.41 -10.67
CA GLU A 318 -7.59 9.22 -10.15
C GLU A 318 -6.32 8.90 -10.94
N VAL A 319 -5.50 9.93 -11.14
CA VAL A 319 -4.14 9.80 -11.67
C VAL A 319 -3.18 9.95 -10.50
N LEU A 320 -2.49 8.87 -10.17
CA LEU A 320 -1.50 8.83 -9.10
C LEU A 320 -0.13 9.12 -9.72
N LEU A 321 0.43 10.27 -9.37
CA LEU A 321 1.70 10.74 -9.92
C LEU A 321 2.88 10.18 -9.12
N PRO A 322 4.02 9.86 -9.75
CA PRO A 322 5.25 9.54 -9.04
C PRO A 322 5.84 10.79 -8.35
N ASP A 323 6.48 10.60 -7.19
CA ASP A 323 7.35 11.61 -6.59
C ASP A 323 8.65 11.72 -7.41
N LYS A 324 8.83 12.86 -8.10
CA LYS A 324 9.98 13.06 -9.01
C LYS A 324 11.33 12.81 -8.37
N ALA A 325 11.54 13.29 -7.14
CA ALA A 325 12.83 13.13 -6.45
C ALA A 325 13.12 11.65 -6.12
N SER A 326 12.10 10.90 -5.71
CA SER A 326 12.22 9.45 -5.46
C SER A 326 12.39 8.66 -6.76
N GLU A 327 11.73 9.09 -7.83
CA GLU A 327 11.88 8.49 -9.16
C GLU A 327 13.31 8.66 -9.70
N GLU A 328 13.85 9.88 -9.70
CA GLU A 328 15.24 10.16 -10.11
C GLU A 328 16.23 9.33 -9.29
N ARG A 329 16.03 9.25 -7.97
CA ARG A 329 16.87 8.43 -7.08
C ARG A 329 16.80 6.95 -7.44
N ILE A 330 15.60 6.41 -7.68
CA ILE A 330 15.45 4.99 -8.03
C ILE A 330 16.05 4.69 -9.41
N GLN A 331 15.95 5.60 -10.38
CA GLN A 331 16.60 5.43 -11.69
C GLN A 331 18.13 5.35 -11.53
N GLN A 332 18.75 6.28 -10.79
CA GLN A 332 20.19 6.27 -10.52
C GLN A 332 20.70 5.03 -9.78
N LEU A 333 19.84 4.33 -9.03
CA LEU A 333 20.21 3.13 -8.28
C LEU A 333 20.13 1.84 -9.12
N ASN A 334 19.45 1.89 -10.28
CA ASN A 334 19.26 0.75 -11.19
C ASN A 334 20.16 0.84 -12.45
N ASP A 335 20.90 1.93 -12.63
CA ASP A 335 21.87 2.17 -13.71
C ASP A 335 23.30 1.78 -13.29
#